data_AF-A0A2G8JEM9-F1
#
_entry.id   AF-A0A2G8JEM9-F1
#
_cell.length_a   1.000
_cell.length_b   1.000
_cell.length_c   1.000
_cell.angle_alpha   90.00
_cell.angle_beta   90.00
_cell.angle_gamma   90.00
#
_symmetry.space_group_name_H-M   'P 1'
#
loop_
_entity.id
_entity.type
_entity.pdbx_description
1 polymer ?
#
loop_
_entity_poly.entity_id
_entity_poly.type
_entity_poly.pdbx_seq_one_letter_code
_entity_poly.pdbx_strand_id
1 'polypeptide(L)'
;MQGTSHHNQRIECWWSFLRKHCTQFWMNAFSYLREEGMFTGTYLDKALIQFCFLNLIQTELHDLQLEWNNHRISPSRNRIGPFGRPEIMYTAPELYQTRSYLMEVQQDEIEVCEEECVFRDNFPCDRDVYELCCIQMVDNNINVPVTAFDAMMLYERLRRLVLAEL
;
A
#
# COMPACT_ATOMS: atom_id res chain seq x y z
N MET A 1 -8.73 9.24 29.93
CA MET A 1 -7.68 10.15 29.42
C MET A 1 -6.56 9.30 28.87
N GLN A 2 -6.47 9.07 27.55
CA GLN A 2 -5.23 8.54 26.95
C GLN A 2 -4.18 9.65 27.01
N GLY A 3 -3.03 9.38 27.62
CA GLY A 3 -1.90 10.31 27.62
C GLY A 3 -1.36 10.53 26.20
N THR A 4 -0.91 11.74 25.90
CA THR A 4 -0.26 12.06 24.63
C THR A 4 1.08 11.34 24.54
N SER A 5 1.21 10.36 23.62
CA SER A 5 2.48 9.70 23.35
C SER A 5 3.40 10.67 22.58
N HIS A 6 4.14 11.51 23.30
CA HIS A 6 5.11 12.43 22.69
C HIS A 6 6.21 11.70 21.89
N HIS A 7 6.43 10.40 22.14
CA HIS A 7 7.40 9.57 21.43
C HIS A 7 6.91 9.14 20.03
N ASN A 8 5.61 9.04 19.80
CA ASN A 8 5.04 8.57 18.53
C ASN A 8 4.80 9.67 17.49
N GLN A 9 5.08 10.94 17.81
CA GLN A 9 4.77 12.08 16.93
C GLN A 9 5.36 11.95 15.52
N ARG A 10 6.56 11.35 15.37
CA ARG A 10 7.21 11.20 14.07
C ARG A 10 6.50 10.18 13.20
N ILE A 11 6.18 9.01 13.76
CA ILE A 11 5.50 7.95 13.02
C ILE A 11 4.04 8.35 12.74
N GLU A 12 3.38 9.04 13.67
CA GLU A 12 2.05 9.61 13.46
C GLU A 12 2.03 10.68 12.35
N CYS A 13 3.08 11.51 12.27
CA CYS A 13 3.22 12.49 11.19
C CYS A 13 3.36 11.79 9.83
N TRP A 14 4.17 10.73 9.75
CA TRP A 14 4.30 9.92 8.54
C TRP A 14 2.99 9.22 8.16
N TRP A 15 2.28 8.60 9.12
CA TRP A 15 0.96 8.01 8.86
C TRP A 15 -0.06 9.05 8.37
N SER A 16 -0.02 10.27 8.92
CA SER A 16 -0.87 11.37 8.43
C SER A 16 -0.53 11.74 6.98
N PHE A 17 0.75 11.77 6.63
CA PHE A 17 1.22 12.02 5.26
C PHE A 17 0.77 10.90 4.31
N LEU A 18 1.08 9.64 4.62
CA LEU A 18 0.66 8.47 3.85
C LEU A 18 -0.85 8.47 3.59
N ARG A 19 -1.63 8.76 4.63
CA ARG A 19 -3.09 8.82 4.52
C ARG A 19 -3.55 9.91 3.57
N LYS A 20 -3.04 11.14 3.74
CA LYS A 20 -3.43 12.29 2.90
C LYS A 20 -3.04 12.13 1.44
N HIS A 21 -1.89 11.52 1.17
CA HIS A 21 -1.30 11.48 -0.17
C HIS A 21 -1.61 10.21 -0.95
N CYS A 22 -1.97 9.10 -0.28
CA CYS A 22 -2.23 7.83 -0.97
C CYS A 22 -3.48 7.12 -0.43
N THR A 23 -3.50 6.74 0.85
CA THR A 23 -4.46 5.70 1.27
C THR A 23 -5.89 6.19 1.48
N GLN A 24 -6.13 7.49 1.72
CA GLN A 24 -7.48 8.02 1.95
C GLN A 24 -8.40 7.80 0.75
N PHE A 25 -7.87 7.93 -0.47
CA PHE A 25 -8.65 7.71 -1.68
C PHE A 25 -9.16 6.25 -1.76
N TRP A 26 -8.25 5.29 -1.60
CA TRP A 26 -8.60 3.86 -1.63
C TRP A 26 -9.56 3.46 -0.51
N MET A 27 -9.37 4.01 0.70
CA MET A 27 -10.30 3.81 1.81
C MET A 27 -11.71 4.28 1.45
N ASN A 28 -11.85 5.43 0.79
CA ASN A 28 -13.14 5.97 0.37
C ASN A 28 -13.75 5.12 -0.76
N ALA A 29 -12.95 4.74 -1.76
CA ALA A 29 -13.40 3.91 -2.88
C ALA A 29 -13.95 2.56 -2.41
N PHE A 30 -13.24 1.88 -1.50
CA PHE A 30 -13.69 0.60 -0.95
C PHE A 30 -14.86 0.75 0.05
N SER A 31 -14.93 1.87 0.78
CA SER A 31 -16.10 2.18 1.61
C SER A 31 -17.34 2.35 0.74
N TYR A 32 -17.22 3.05 -0.38
CA TYR A 32 -18.30 3.21 -1.37
C TYR A 32 -18.78 1.86 -1.92
N LEU A 33 -17.86 0.95 -2.32
CA LEU A 33 -18.24 -0.40 -2.75
C LEU A 33 -19.07 -1.16 -1.71
N ARG A 34 -18.70 -1.04 -0.44
CA ARG A 34 -19.44 -1.68 0.66
C ARG A 34 -20.81 -1.03 0.87
N GLU A 35 -20.87 0.29 0.86
CA GLU A 35 -22.10 1.07 1.11
C GLU A 35 -23.16 0.84 0.01
N GLU A 36 -22.73 0.70 -1.24
CA GLU A 36 -23.60 0.37 -2.38
C GLU A 36 -23.95 -1.14 -2.46
N GLY A 37 -23.53 -1.95 -1.50
CA GLY A 37 -23.78 -3.41 -1.51
C GLY A 37 -23.02 -4.16 -2.62
N MET A 38 -22.06 -3.52 -3.27
CA MET A 38 -21.21 -4.12 -4.30
C MET A 38 -20.08 -4.98 -3.73
N PHE A 39 -19.82 -4.90 -2.43
CA PHE A 39 -18.86 -5.72 -1.71
C PHE A 39 -19.51 -6.37 -0.49
N THR A 40 -19.53 -7.70 -0.47
CA THR A 40 -20.09 -8.52 0.62
C THR A 40 -19.03 -9.15 1.51
N GLY A 41 -17.75 -9.04 1.14
CA GLY A 41 -16.64 -9.60 1.92
C GLY A 41 -16.45 -11.11 1.79
N THR A 42 -17.08 -11.72 0.78
CA THR A 42 -16.86 -13.12 0.40
C THR A 42 -15.41 -13.35 -0.03
N TYR A 43 -15.02 -14.62 -0.10
CA TYR A 43 -13.72 -15.00 -0.65
C TYR A 43 -13.52 -14.43 -2.06
N LEU A 44 -14.51 -14.59 -2.94
CA LEU A 44 -14.48 -14.08 -4.30
C LEU A 44 -14.36 -12.55 -4.33
N ASP A 45 -15.15 -11.82 -3.55
CA ASP A 45 -15.05 -10.35 -3.52
C ASP A 45 -13.65 -9.89 -3.11
N LYS A 46 -13.06 -10.50 -2.08
CA LYS A 46 -11.70 -10.17 -1.63
C LYS A 46 -10.66 -10.45 -2.71
N ALA A 47 -10.74 -11.61 -3.36
CA ALA A 47 -9.83 -11.98 -4.45
C ALA A 47 -9.98 -11.05 -5.67
N LEU A 48 -11.21 -10.65 -6.01
CA LEU A 48 -11.47 -9.69 -7.10
C LEU A 48 -10.96 -8.28 -6.76
N ILE A 49 -11.11 -7.82 -5.51
CA ILE A 49 -10.52 -6.54 -5.07
C ILE A 49 -9.00 -6.60 -5.22
N GLN A 50 -8.38 -7.67 -4.74
CA GLN A 50 -6.94 -7.87 -4.89
C GLN A 50 -6.52 -7.87 -6.37
N PHE A 51 -7.21 -8.64 -7.22
CA PHE A 51 -6.95 -8.70 -8.66
C PHE A 51 -7.01 -7.33 -9.34
N CYS A 52 -8.08 -6.57 -9.08
CA CYS A 52 -8.35 -5.32 -9.80
C CYS A 52 -7.49 -4.14 -9.30
N PHE A 53 -7.19 -4.09 -7.99
CA PHE A 53 -6.67 -2.88 -7.36
C PHE A 53 -5.24 -3.00 -6.84
N LEU A 54 -4.77 -4.21 -6.49
CA LEU A 54 -3.50 -4.35 -5.73
C LEU A 54 -2.29 -3.78 -6.50
N ASN A 55 -2.24 -3.98 -7.82
CA ASN A 55 -1.14 -3.45 -8.64
C ASN A 55 -1.13 -1.93 -8.73
N LEU A 56 -2.30 -1.28 -8.79
CA LEU A 56 -2.42 0.18 -8.78
C LEU A 56 -1.97 0.74 -7.44
N ILE A 57 -2.49 0.17 -6.34
CA ILE A 57 -2.12 0.56 -4.98
C ILE A 57 -0.62 0.38 -4.75
N GLN A 58 -0.04 -0.74 -5.19
CA GLN A 58 1.39 -0.99 -5.05
C GLN A 58 2.24 0.04 -5.81
N THR A 59 1.81 0.42 -7.01
CA THR A 59 2.49 1.43 -7.83
C THR A 59 2.49 2.79 -7.11
N GLU A 60 1.33 3.23 -6.61
CA GLU A 60 1.22 4.48 -5.86
C GLU A 60 2.04 4.46 -4.55
N LEU A 61 2.09 3.32 -3.86
CA LEU A 61 2.90 3.17 -2.66
C LEU A 61 4.40 3.26 -2.96
N HIS A 62 4.86 2.69 -4.07
CA HIS A 62 6.25 2.83 -4.51
C HIS A 62 6.60 4.28 -4.88
N ASP A 63 5.70 4.97 -5.58
CA ASP A 63 5.90 6.39 -5.94
C ASP A 63 5.97 7.25 -4.68
N LEU A 64 5.08 7.02 -3.70
CA LEU A 64 5.09 7.71 -2.42
C LEU A 64 6.36 7.43 -1.61
N GLN A 65 6.82 6.17 -1.60
CA GLN A 65 8.09 5.81 -0.95
C GLN A 65 9.25 6.56 -1.59
N LEU A 66 9.31 6.61 -2.92
CA LEU A 66 10.36 7.31 -3.65
C LEU A 66 10.33 8.82 -3.35
N GLU A 67 9.16 9.44 -3.38
CA GLU A 67 8.99 10.86 -3.06
C GLU A 67 9.41 11.14 -1.62
N TRP A 68 8.93 10.33 -0.67
CA TRP A 68 9.27 10.48 0.75
C TRP A 68 10.75 10.26 1.00
N ASN A 69 11.39 9.27 0.42
CA ASN A 69 12.81 9.01 0.66
C ASN A 69 13.71 10.10 0.08
N ASN A 70 13.26 10.77 -0.99
CA ASN A 70 14.02 11.80 -1.67
C ASN A 70 13.70 13.23 -1.27
N HIS A 71 12.59 13.49 -0.56
CA HIS A 71 12.23 14.85 -0.18
C HIS A 71 13.31 15.45 0.73
N ARG A 72 13.49 16.78 0.62
CA ARG A 72 14.45 17.50 1.43
C ARG A 72 13.78 18.05 2.68
N ILE A 73 14.21 17.56 3.84
CA ILE A 73 13.89 18.15 5.14
C ILE A 73 14.80 19.36 5.35
N SER A 74 14.18 20.54 5.43
CA SER A 74 14.92 21.79 5.67
C SER A 74 15.29 21.95 7.15
N PRO A 75 16.48 22.50 7.45
CA PRO A 75 16.85 22.81 8.82
C PRO A 75 15.94 23.89 9.40
N SER A 76 15.50 23.72 10.65
CA SER A 76 14.69 24.70 11.37
C SER A 76 15.55 25.49 12.35
N ARG A 77 15.40 26.83 12.35
CA ARG A 77 16.12 27.71 13.30
C ARG A 77 15.75 27.46 14.76
N ASN A 78 14.52 27.02 15.01
CA ASN A 78 13.97 26.91 16.38
C ASN A 78 13.81 25.46 16.85
N ARG A 79 14.23 24.47 16.04
CA ARG A 79 14.07 23.05 16.38
C ARG A 79 15.35 22.29 16.06
N ILE A 80 15.95 21.70 17.09
CA ILE A 80 16.99 20.70 16.94
C ILE A 80 16.29 19.43 16.41
N GLY A 81 16.50 19.13 15.14
CA GLY A 81 15.87 18.00 14.47
C GLY A 81 16.67 17.58 13.24
N PRO A 82 16.39 16.39 12.70
CA PRO A 82 17.06 15.93 11.50
C PRO A 82 16.79 16.88 10.32
N PHE A 83 17.80 17.06 9.48
CA PHE A 83 17.71 17.78 8.21
C PHE A 83 18.46 16.98 7.15
N GLY A 84 18.10 17.17 5.88
CA GLY A 84 18.65 16.38 4.78
C GLY A 84 17.59 15.57 4.05
N ARG A 85 18.03 14.59 3.26
CA ARG A 85 17.12 13.64 2.58
C ARG A 85 17.05 12.34 3.38
N PRO A 86 15.85 11.80 3.67
CA PRO A 86 15.72 10.58 4.46
C PRO A 86 16.59 9.41 3.98
N GLU A 87 16.63 9.17 2.67
CA GLU A 87 17.45 8.09 2.08
C GLU A 87 18.93 8.25 2.43
N ILE A 88 19.47 9.47 2.27
CA ILE A 88 20.89 9.77 2.53
C ILE A 88 21.17 9.75 4.03
N MET A 89 20.23 10.23 4.86
CA MET A 89 20.37 10.17 6.31
C MET A 89 20.41 8.73 6.83
N TYR A 90 19.70 7.80 6.17
CA TYR A 90 19.70 6.39 6.51
C TYR A 90 20.98 5.69 6.01
N THR A 91 21.35 5.90 4.75
CA THR A 91 22.45 5.18 4.09
C THR A 91 23.85 5.74 4.37
N ALA A 92 23.99 7.06 4.51
CA ALA A 92 25.27 7.76 4.67
C ALA A 92 25.15 8.95 5.64
N PRO A 93 24.82 8.72 6.93
CA PRO A 93 24.63 9.76 7.93
C PRO A 93 25.83 10.71 8.10
N GLU A 94 27.05 10.23 7.86
CA GLU A 94 28.30 10.99 7.92
C GLU A 94 28.32 12.22 6.99
N LEU A 95 27.57 12.21 5.88
CA LEU A 95 27.42 13.38 5.00
C LEU A 95 26.72 14.55 5.69
N TYR A 96 25.98 14.29 6.76
CA TYR A 96 25.34 15.28 7.62
C TYR A 96 26.07 15.46 8.95
N GLN A 97 27.34 15.04 9.03
CA GLN A 97 28.18 15.13 10.24
C GLN A 97 27.55 14.41 11.45
N THR A 98 26.83 13.33 11.18
CA THR A 98 26.22 12.47 12.20
C THR A 98 26.61 11.01 11.96
N ARG A 99 26.05 10.09 12.75
CA ARG A 99 26.32 8.65 12.69
C ARG A 99 25.02 7.87 12.55
N SER A 100 25.13 6.59 12.25
CA SER A 100 23.98 5.68 12.33
C SER A 100 23.51 5.56 13.79
N TYR A 101 22.20 5.59 13.97
CA TYR A 101 21.52 5.29 15.25
C TYR A 101 20.62 4.05 15.12
N LEU A 102 20.84 3.24 14.10
CA LEU A 102 20.12 1.98 13.92
C LEU A 102 20.49 1.02 15.05
N MET A 103 19.50 0.21 15.45
CA MET A 103 19.68 -0.89 16.37
C MET A 103 19.67 -2.18 15.55
N GLU A 104 20.72 -2.98 15.69
CA GLU A 104 20.75 -4.30 15.06
C GLU A 104 19.74 -5.20 15.75
N VAL A 105 18.92 -5.85 14.93
CA VAL A 105 17.94 -6.86 15.33
C VAL A 105 18.56 -8.22 15.03
N GLN A 106 18.37 -9.20 15.93
CA GLN A 106 18.93 -10.53 15.72
C GLN A 106 18.22 -11.24 14.55
N GLN A 107 18.95 -12.09 13.82
CA GLN A 107 18.42 -12.73 12.61
C GLN A 107 17.25 -13.67 12.91
N ASP A 108 17.28 -14.36 14.04
CA ASP A 108 16.18 -15.22 14.51
C ASP A 108 14.91 -14.43 14.79
N GLU A 109 15.02 -13.22 15.34
CA GLU A 109 13.86 -12.32 15.51
C GLU A 109 13.27 -11.88 14.17
N ILE A 110 14.12 -11.67 13.16
CA ILE A 110 13.68 -11.32 11.80
C ILE A 110 12.95 -12.51 11.17
N GLU A 111 13.54 -13.71 11.22
CA GLU A 111 12.96 -14.93 10.66
C GLU A 111 11.57 -15.23 11.25
N VAL A 112 11.42 -15.11 12.57
CA VAL A 112 10.10 -15.25 13.23
C VAL A 112 9.09 -14.24 12.70
N CYS A 113 9.50 -12.98 12.48
CA CYS A 113 8.61 -11.99 11.88
C CYS A 113 8.27 -12.31 10.42
N GLU A 114 9.24 -12.82 9.64
CA GLU A 114 9.04 -13.18 8.24
C GLU A 114 8.07 -14.35 8.08
N GLU A 115 8.15 -15.36 8.95
CA GLU A 115 7.23 -16.52 8.94
C GLU A 115 5.77 -16.13 9.19
N GLU A 116 5.54 -15.08 9.97
CA GLU A 116 4.20 -14.54 10.27
C GLU A 116 3.72 -13.51 9.23
N CYS A 117 4.57 -13.13 8.27
CA CYS A 117 4.24 -12.17 7.23
C CYS A 117 3.75 -12.84 5.95
N VAL A 118 2.73 -12.25 5.33
CA VAL A 118 2.30 -12.61 3.98
C VAL A 118 2.93 -11.63 3.00
N PHE A 119 3.89 -12.11 2.23
CA PHE A 119 4.52 -11.33 1.17
C PHE A 119 3.70 -11.40 -0.12
N ARG A 120 3.74 -10.30 -0.88
CA ARG A 120 3.11 -10.25 -2.21
C ARG A 120 3.82 -11.23 -3.14
N ASP A 121 3.08 -12.19 -3.66
CA ASP A 121 3.53 -13.07 -4.73
C ASP A 121 3.41 -12.38 -6.11
N ASN A 122 3.83 -13.06 -7.17
CA ASN A 122 3.63 -12.63 -8.55
C ASN A 122 2.15 -12.51 -8.94
N PHE A 123 1.27 -13.19 -8.19
CA PHE A 123 -0.18 -13.13 -8.38
C PHE A 123 -0.81 -12.18 -7.35
N PRO A 124 -1.67 -11.26 -7.79
CA PRO A 124 -2.28 -10.27 -6.89
C PRO A 124 -3.29 -10.90 -5.93
N CYS A 125 -3.86 -12.05 -6.30
CA CYS A 125 -4.86 -12.79 -5.55
C CYS A 125 -4.60 -14.29 -5.70
N ASP A 126 -5.53 -15.11 -5.19
CA ASP A 126 -5.53 -16.56 -5.41
C ASP A 126 -5.38 -16.95 -6.90
N ARG A 127 -4.64 -18.03 -7.14
CA ARG A 127 -4.22 -18.41 -8.49
C ARG A 127 -5.38 -18.82 -9.38
N ASP A 128 -6.32 -19.61 -8.86
CA ASP A 128 -7.46 -20.08 -9.65
C ASP A 128 -8.37 -18.91 -10.02
N VAL A 129 -8.58 -17.97 -9.08
CA VAL A 129 -9.34 -16.73 -9.34
C VAL A 129 -8.60 -15.84 -10.35
N TYR A 130 -7.28 -15.71 -10.23
CA TYR A 130 -6.45 -14.96 -11.18
C TYR A 130 -6.58 -15.51 -12.60
N GLU A 131 -6.39 -16.82 -12.78
CA GLU A 131 -6.45 -17.48 -14.08
C GLU A 131 -7.86 -17.33 -14.70
N LEU A 132 -8.92 -17.52 -13.90
CA LEU A 132 -10.31 -17.29 -14.32
C LEU A 132 -10.53 -15.84 -14.77
N CYS A 133 -10.06 -14.86 -14.00
CA CYS A 133 -10.22 -13.44 -14.34
C CYS A 133 -9.48 -13.10 -15.65
N CYS A 134 -8.28 -13.64 -15.85
CA CYS A 134 -7.53 -13.46 -17.08
C CYS A 134 -8.28 -14.02 -18.30
N ILE A 135 -8.88 -15.22 -18.18
CA ILE A 135 -9.71 -15.81 -19.24
C ILE A 135 -10.90 -14.90 -19.56
N GLN A 136 -11.64 -14.49 -18.52
CA GLN A 136 -12.80 -13.60 -18.68
C GLN A 136 -12.43 -12.27 -19.35
N MET A 137 -11.27 -11.71 -19.01
CA MET A 137 -10.79 -10.49 -19.64
C MET A 137 -10.48 -10.69 -21.13
N VAL A 138 -9.81 -11.78 -21.49
CA VAL A 138 -9.50 -12.09 -22.89
C VAL A 138 -10.78 -12.31 -23.70
N ASP A 139 -11.67 -13.17 -23.22
CA ASP A 139 -12.91 -13.55 -23.93
C ASP A 139 -13.85 -12.35 -24.13
N ASN A 140 -13.86 -11.41 -23.19
CA ASN A 140 -14.70 -10.22 -23.24
C ASN A 140 -13.98 -8.96 -23.75
N ASN A 141 -12.73 -9.08 -24.22
CA ASN A 141 -11.89 -7.99 -24.70
C ASN A 141 -11.79 -6.83 -23.69
N ILE A 142 -11.55 -7.16 -22.43
CA ILE A 142 -11.41 -6.22 -21.31
C ILE A 142 -9.92 -5.93 -21.09
N ASN A 143 -9.56 -4.65 -21.02
CA ASN A 143 -8.17 -4.23 -20.80
C ASN A 143 -7.78 -4.25 -19.32
N VAL A 144 -6.48 -4.37 -19.08
CA VAL A 144 -5.86 -4.19 -17.75
C VAL A 144 -6.13 -2.76 -17.25
N PRO A 145 -6.52 -2.57 -15.98
CA PRO A 145 -6.88 -1.26 -15.48
C PRO A 145 -5.63 -0.41 -15.26
N VAL A 146 -5.69 0.86 -15.68
CA VAL A 146 -4.59 1.83 -15.51
C VAL A 146 -4.96 2.95 -14.53
N THR A 147 -6.25 3.18 -14.32
CA THR A 147 -6.77 4.10 -13.31
C THR A 147 -7.63 3.40 -12.29
N ALA A 148 -7.86 4.05 -11.15
CA ALA A 148 -8.80 3.58 -10.14
C ALA A 148 -10.22 3.41 -10.71
N PHE A 149 -10.64 4.26 -11.65
CA PHE A 149 -11.93 4.14 -12.31
C PHE A 149 -12.01 2.88 -13.18
N ASP A 150 -10.97 2.59 -13.95
CA ASP A 150 -10.90 1.37 -14.75
C ASP A 150 -10.95 0.12 -13.86
N ALA A 151 -10.25 0.15 -12.71
CA ALA A 151 -10.25 -0.96 -11.76
C ALA A 151 -11.64 -1.18 -11.12
N MET A 152 -12.37 -0.11 -10.82
CA MET A 152 -13.76 -0.19 -10.36
C MET A 152 -14.67 -0.83 -11.42
N MET A 153 -14.57 -0.37 -12.67
CA MET A 153 -15.33 -0.96 -13.78
C MET A 153 -14.99 -2.43 -14.00
N LEU A 154 -13.70 -2.78 -13.91
CA LEU A 154 -13.23 -4.16 -14.04
C LEU A 154 -13.81 -5.04 -12.93
N TYR A 155 -13.75 -4.58 -11.68
CA TYR A 155 -14.30 -5.29 -10.53
C TYR A 155 -15.80 -5.58 -10.72
N GLU A 156 -16.60 -4.56 -11.06
CA GLU A 156 -18.03 -4.73 -11.27
C GLU A 156 -18.36 -5.69 -12.43
N ARG A 157 -17.53 -5.71 -13.47
CA ARG A 157 -17.74 -6.57 -14.64
C ARG A 157 -17.34 -8.01 -14.33
N LEU A 158 -16.15 -8.24 -13.77
CA LEU A 158 -15.69 -9.57 -13.39
C LEU A 158 -16.59 -10.19 -12.33
N ARG A 159 -17.01 -9.41 -11.33
CA ARG A 159 -17.95 -9.89 -10.30
C ARG A 159 -19.25 -10.41 -10.92
N ARG A 160 -19.81 -9.71 -11.90
CA ARG A 160 -21.03 -10.15 -12.62
C ARG A 160 -20.79 -11.39 -13.47
N LEU A 161 -19.67 -11.46 -14.19
CA LEU A 161 -19.34 -12.60 -15.05
C LEU A 161 -19.10 -13.87 -14.23
N VAL A 162 -18.27 -13.79 -13.19
CA VAL A 162 -17.95 -14.96 -12.34
C VAL A 162 -19.17 -15.44 -11.56
N LEU A 163 -20.02 -14.53 -11.06
CA LEU A 163 -21.26 -14.93 -10.39
C LEU A 163 -22.31 -15.51 -11.33
N ALA A 164 -22.25 -15.24 -12.63
CA ALA A 164 -23.17 -15.83 -13.62
C ALA A 164 -22.78 -17.26 -14.01
N GLU A 165 -21.54 -17.67 -13.72
CA GLU A 165 -21.01 -19.01 -14.00
C GLU A 165 -21.14 -19.96 -12.79
N LEU A 166 -21.56 -19.44 -11.63
CA LEU A 166 -21.82 -20.19 -10.38
C LEU A 166 -23.32 -20.47 -10.21
#